data_AF-A0A6J6PVG8-F1
#
_entry.id   AF-A0A6J6PVG8-F1
#
_cell.length_a   1.000
_cell.length_b   1.000
_cell.length_c   1.000
_cell.angle_alpha   90.00
_cell.angle_beta   90.00
_cell.angle_gamma   90.00
#
_symmetry.space_group_name_H-M   'P 1'
#
loop_
_entity.id
_entity.type
_entity.pdbx_description
1 polymer ?
#
loop_
_entity_poly.entity_id
_entity_poly.type
_entity_poly.pdbx_seq_one_letter_code
_entity_poly.pdbx_strand_id
1 'polypeptide(L)' 'MSLPLSGQWKEVINTDDMKFGGTGMSNPLIESEATSANRVTLRVPPLATIWLEQI' A
#
# COMPACT_ATOMS: atom_id res chain seq x y z
N MET A 1 3.45 -1.69 -8.78
CA MET A 1 2.99 -3.05 -8.41
C MET A 1 1.70 -3.34 -9.19
N SER A 2 1.42 -4.59 -9.55
CA SER A 2 0.12 -4.99 -10.11
C SER A 2 -0.73 -5.62 -9.03
N LEU A 3 -2.02 -5.31 -9.00
CA LEU A 3 -2.99 -5.83 -8.04
C LEU A 3 -4.00 -6.77 -8.73
N PRO A 4 -4.60 -7.73 -8.01
CA PRO A 4 -5.53 -8.68 -8.61
C PRO A 4 -6.84 -8.02 -9.05
N LEU A 5 -7.27 -6.95 -8.38
CA LEU A 5 -8.55 -6.28 -8.60
C LEU A 5 -8.36 -4.76 -8.73
N SER A 6 -9.18 -4.14 -9.57
CA SER A 6 -9.24 -2.68 -9.69
C SER A 6 -10.05 -2.07 -8.54
N GLY A 7 -9.80 -0.81 -8.24
CA GLY A 7 -10.52 -0.03 -7.24
C GLY A 7 -9.60 0.58 -6.18
N GLN A 8 -10.19 0.81 -5.02
CA GLN A 8 -9.51 1.45 -3.88
C GLN A 8 -8.95 0.40 -2.94
N TRP A 9 -7.71 0.64 -2.51
CA TRP A 9 -6.99 -0.20 -1.58
C TRP A 9 -6.51 0.63 -0.40
N LYS A 10 -6.62 0.07 0.80
CA LYS A 10 -6.10 0.67 2.03
C LYS A 10 -4.93 -0.13 2.56
N GLU A 11 -3.96 0.58 3.10
CA GLU A 11 -2.88 -0.01 3.90
C GLU A 11 -3.44 -0.33 5.29
N VAL A 12 -3.55 -1.63 5.61
CA VAL A 12 -4.13 -2.11 6.88
C VAL A 12 -3.08 -2.44 7.93
N ILE A 13 -1.87 -2.82 7.51
CA ILE A 13 -0.71 -3.04 8.38
C ILE A 13 0.51 -2.45 7.68
N ASN A 14 1.33 -1.74 8.46
CA ASN A 14 2.63 -1.25 8.05
C ASN A 14 3.59 -1.32 9.23
N THR A 15 4.65 -2.11 9.11
CA THR A 15 5.64 -2.29 10.19
C THR A 15 6.58 -1.10 10.37
N ASP A 16 6.55 -0.11 9.47
CA ASP A 16 7.29 1.16 9.60
C ASP A 16 6.49 2.25 10.35
N ASP A 17 5.27 1.96 10.79
CA ASP A 17 4.49 2.90 11.61
C ASP A 17 5.28 3.29 12.88
N MET A 18 5.20 4.56 13.29
CA MET A 18 5.89 5.09 14.47
C MET A 18 5.54 4.32 15.75
N LYS A 19 4.33 3.74 15.85
CA LYS A 19 3.95 2.92 17.01
C LYS A 19 4.78 1.64 17.15
N PHE A 20 5.44 1.20 16.07
CA PHE A 20 6.37 0.07 16.05
C PHE A 20 7.84 0.51 16.05
N GLY A 21 8.12 1.82 16.17
CA GLY A 21 9.48 2.37 16.14
C GLY A 21 10.05 2.59 14.74
N GLY A 22 9.21 2.56 13.70
CA GLY A 22 9.61 2.87 12.33
C GLY A 22 9.63 4.38 12.03
N THR A 23 9.82 4.73 10.76
CA THR A 23 9.96 6.13 10.32
C THR A 23 8.63 6.87 10.14
N GLY A 24 7.51 6.14 10.12
CA GLY A 24 6.17 6.69 9.90
C GLY A 24 5.83 6.92 8.44
N MET A 25 6.58 6.34 7.49
CA MET A 25 6.22 6.41 6.08
C MET A 25 5.02 5.51 5.82
N SER A 26 3.96 6.09 5.24
CA SER A 26 2.72 5.37 4.90
C SER A 26 2.21 5.74 3.52
N ASN A 27 1.32 4.91 2.97
CA ASN A 27 0.56 5.25 1.78
C ASN A 27 -0.81 5.81 2.19
N PRO A 28 -1.27 6.92 1.56
CA PRO A 28 -2.67 7.31 1.65
C PRO A 28 -3.55 6.26 0.94
N LEU A 29 -4.84 6.54 0.76
CA LEU A 29 -5.70 5.68 -0.05
C LEU A 29 -5.07 5.43 -1.43
N ILE A 30 -4.95 4.15 -1.81
CA ILE A 30 -4.30 3.73 -3.05
C ILE A 30 -5.38 3.46 -4.08
N GLU A 31 -5.34 4.18 -5.19
CA GLU A 31 -6.22 3.93 -6.33
C GLU A 31 -5.45 3.14 -7.38
N SER A 32 -5.98 1.97 -7.75
CA SER A 32 -5.43 1.23 -8.88
C SER A 32 -5.96 1.80 -10.19
N GLU A 33 -5.07 2.02 -11.15
CA GLU A 33 -5.49 2.37 -12.51
C GLU A 33 -6.25 1.19 -13.12
N ALA A 34 -7.46 1.43 -13.63
CA ALA A 34 -8.28 0.43 -14.34
C ALA A 34 -7.73 0.13 -15.76
N THR A 35 -6.44 -0.19 -15.83
CA THR A 35 -5.76 -0.69 -17.03
C THR A 35 -5.73 -2.23 -17.00
N SER A 36 -5.28 -2.86 -18.08
CA SER A 36 -5.22 -4.33 -18.20
C SER A 36 -4.44 -5.04 -17.09
N ALA A 37 -3.66 -4.32 -16.26
CA ALA A 37 -2.80 -4.88 -15.23
C ALA A 37 -3.02 -4.29 -13.82
N ASN A 38 -4.08 -3.51 -13.60
CA ASN A 38 -4.45 -2.90 -12.30
C ASN A 38 -3.23 -2.36 -11.53
N ARG A 39 -2.50 -1.44 -12.15
CA ARG A 39 -1.21 -0.96 -11.63
C ARG A 39 -1.41 0.10 -10.55
N VAL A 40 -0.53 0.06 -9.56
CA VAL A 40 -0.38 1.06 -8.50
C VAL A 40 1.07 1.46 -8.31
N THR A 41 1.27 2.70 -7.90
CA THR A 41 2.56 3.21 -7.39
C THR A 41 2.47 3.29 -5.87
N LEU A 42 3.44 2.69 -5.17
CA LEU A 42 3.48 2.61 -3.71
C LEU A 42 4.80 3.16 -3.20
N ARG A 43 4.77 3.80 -2.04
CA ARG A 43 5.96 4.06 -1.23
C ARG A 43 6.16 2.85 -0.31
N VAL A 44 7.27 2.15 -0.48
CA VAL A 44 7.63 1.00 0.34
C VAL A 44 8.74 1.43 1.30
N PRO A 45 8.48 1.46 2.62
CA PRO A 45 9.51 1.83 3.59
C PRO A 45 10.66 0.81 3.62
N PRO A 46 11.89 1.23 3.97
CA PRO A 46 13.03 0.34 4.04
C PRO A 46 12.84 -0.72 5.14
N LEU A 47 13.12 -1.98 4.82
CA LEU A 47 13.02 -3.13 5.74
C LEU A 47 11.64 -3.29 6.41
N ALA A 48 10.57 -2.79 5.77
CA ALA A 48 9.22 -2.90 6.29
C ALA A 48 8.34 -3.85 5.47
N THR A 49 7.23 -4.26 6.06
CA THR A 49 6.17 -5.02 5.41
C THR A 49 4.88 -4.19 5.44
N ILE A 50 4.22 -4.08 4.29
CA ILE A 50 2.90 -3.44 4.14
C ILE A 50 1.87 -4.47 3.68
N TRP A 51 0.67 -4.45 4.27
CA TRP A 51 -0.47 -5.27 3.85
C TRP A 51 -1.56 -4.36 3.31
N LEU A 52 -2.15 -4.76 2.19
CA LEU A 52 -3.20 -4.02 1.50
C LEU A 52 -4.50 -4.83 1.52
N GLU A 53 -5.61 -4.15 1.77
CA GLU A 53 -6.96 -4.69 1.66
C GLU A 53 -7.76 -3.86 0.66
N GLN A 54 -8.53 -4.52 -0.19
CA GLN A 54 -9.44 -3.86 -1.11
C GLN A 54 -10.69 -3.39 -0.36
N ILE A 55 -11.20 -2.21 -0.72
CA ILE A 55 -12.44 -1.63 -0.18
C ILE A 55 -13.61 -1.95 -1.10
#